data_AF-I4ABY8-F1
#
_entry.id   AF-I4ABY8-F1
#
_cell.length_a   1.000
_cell.length_b   1.000
_cell.length_c   1.000
_cell.angle_alpha   90.00
_cell.angle_beta   90.00
_cell.angle_gamma   90.00
#
_symmetry.space_group_name_H-M   'P 1'
#
loop_
_entity.id
_entity.type
_entity.pdbx_description
1 polymer ?
#
loop_
_entity_poly.entity_id
_entity_poly.type
_entity_poly.pdbx_seq_one_letter_code
_entity_poly.pdbx_strand_id
1 'polypeptide(L)'
;MSMSKQRLFVDMDGTLAEFKKVDTLETLYEKGYFFNLKPINNVVEAIKTIIRNNPEIEVNILSAYLAGNPYAIEEKNQWLDQYLPEIDAAHRVFSPCGCDKKDFIPGGVRENDCLLDDYTHNLKLWQPPARGIKLLNGINHTRGTWEHDRVRYDKEPVELAADIVSIMRNQEMIRDGKPNAPNLLDEAGQEDEWDHEL
;
A
#
# COMPACT_ATOMS: atom_id res chain seq x y z
N MET A 1 -7.19 30.51 7.20
CA MET A 1 -6.21 29.42 7.19
C MET A 1 -6.57 28.50 6.04
N SER A 2 -5.69 28.32 5.06
CA SER A 2 -5.85 27.19 4.13
C SER A 2 -5.75 25.93 4.98
N MET A 3 -6.80 25.10 4.99
CA MET A 3 -6.68 23.77 5.58
C MET A 3 -5.61 23.01 4.79
N SER A 4 -4.62 22.45 5.47
CA SER A 4 -3.64 21.57 4.82
C SER A 4 -4.39 20.43 4.15
N LYS A 5 -3.98 20.07 2.93
CA LYS A 5 -4.52 18.91 2.22
C LYS A 5 -4.48 17.67 3.11
N GLN A 6 -5.50 16.84 3.00
CA GLN A 6 -5.48 15.52 3.62
C GLN A 6 -4.48 14.64 2.86
N ARG A 7 -3.69 13.83 3.55
CA ARG A 7 -2.69 12.98 2.90
C ARG A 7 -3.11 11.52 2.88
N LEU A 8 -3.00 10.89 1.72
CA LEU A 8 -3.07 9.45 1.56
C LEU A 8 -1.67 8.92 1.29
N PHE A 9 -1.13 8.11 2.20
CA PHE A 9 0.09 7.35 1.99
C PHE A 9 -0.28 5.97 1.47
N VAL A 10 0.33 5.57 0.36
CA VAL A 10 0.05 4.30 -0.31
C VAL A 10 1.32 3.45 -0.30
N ASP A 11 1.23 2.26 0.27
CA ASP A 11 2.29 1.28 0.19
C ASP A 11 2.43 0.73 -1.25
N MET A 12 3.57 0.10 -1.57
CA MET A 12 3.78 -0.50 -2.88
C MET A 12 3.64 -2.02 -2.87
N ASP A 13 4.45 -2.72 -2.09
CA ASP A 13 4.63 -4.16 -2.24
C ASP A 13 3.47 -4.91 -1.56
N GLY A 14 2.64 -5.60 -2.33
CA GLY A 14 1.41 -6.22 -1.82
C GLY A 14 0.20 -5.28 -1.86
N THR A 15 0.41 -4.01 -2.22
CA THR A 15 -0.62 -2.96 -2.29
C THR A 15 -0.83 -2.43 -3.71
N LEU A 16 0.17 -1.79 -4.31
CA LEU A 16 0.13 -1.34 -5.71
C LEU A 16 0.69 -2.40 -6.66
N ALA A 17 1.68 -3.16 -6.20
CA ALA A 17 2.37 -4.21 -6.93
C ALA A 17 2.09 -5.56 -6.28
N GLU A 18 1.91 -6.60 -7.09
CA GLU A 18 1.76 -7.97 -6.61
C GLU A 18 3.05 -8.43 -5.94
N PHE A 19 3.06 -8.51 -4.61
CA PHE A 19 4.22 -9.06 -3.91
C PHE A 19 4.31 -10.55 -4.18
N LYS A 20 5.33 -10.95 -4.92
CA LYS A 20 5.61 -12.36 -5.18
C LYS A 20 6.34 -12.94 -3.98
N LYS A 21 5.74 -13.95 -3.37
CA LYS A 21 6.46 -14.80 -2.40
C LYS A 21 7.77 -15.25 -3.03
N VAL A 22 8.85 -15.10 -2.26
CA VAL A 22 10.16 -15.58 -2.63
C VAL A 22 10.52 -16.75 -1.73
N ASP A 23 11.14 -17.78 -2.30
CA ASP A 23 11.62 -18.93 -1.52
C ASP A 23 12.82 -18.57 -0.65
N THR A 24 13.57 -17.53 -1.05
CA THR A 24 14.78 -17.08 -0.38
C THR A 24 14.84 -15.55 -0.33
N LEU A 25 15.39 -15.00 0.75
CA LEU A 25 15.53 -13.56 0.94
C LEU A 25 16.44 -12.94 -0.13
N GLU A 26 17.41 -13.72 -0.62
CA GLU A 26 18.36 -13.38 -1.69
C GLU A 26 17.66 -12.94 -2.98
N THR A 27 16.51 -13.53 -3.31
CA THR A 27 15.73 -13.16 -4.50
C THR A 27 15.28 -11.70 -4.46
N LEU A 28 15.01 -11.16 -3.26
CA LEU A 28 14.67 -9.74 -3.12
C LEU A 28 15.85 -8.81 -3.39
N TYR A 29 17.08 -9.32 -3.42
CA TYR A 29 18.31 -8.58 -3.76
C TYR A 29 18.69 -8.68 -5.24
N GLU A 30 17.97 -9.49 -6.02
CA GLU A 30 18.22 -9.64 -7.45
C GLU A 30 17.81 -8.38 -8.22
N LYS A 31 18.69 -7.96 -9.13
CA LYS A 31 18.38 -6.86 -10.04
C LYS A 31 17.17 -7.23 -10.90
N GLY A 32 16.19 -6.35 -10.94
CA GLY A 32 14.95 -6.45 -11.68
C GLY A 32 13.80 -6.98 -10.85
N TYR A 33 14.00 -7.40 -9.60
CA TYR A 33 12.91 -7.94 -8.79
C TYR A 33 11.76 -6.93 -8.64
N PHE A 34 12.05 -5.73 -8.13
CA PHE A 34 11.00 -4.74 -7.84
C PHE A 34 10.44 -4.11 -9.12
N PHE A 35 11.30 -3.85 -10.11
CA PHE A 35 10.87 -3.27 -11.37
C PHE A 35 9.91 -4.17 -12.16
N ASN A 36 10.06 -5.50 -12.06
CA ASN A 36 9.24 -6.46 -12.80
C ASN A 36 8.00 -6.96 -12.04
N LEU A 37 7.69 -6.41 -10.86
CA LEU A 37 6.44 -6.76 -10.17
C LEU A 37 5.23 -6.32 -11.01
N LYS A 38 4.24 -7.20 -11.12
CA LYS A 38 3.00 -6.89 -11.84
C LYS A 38 2.19 -5.85 -11.04
N PRO A 39 1.54 -4.89 -11.69
CA PRO A 39 0.63 -3.98 -11.00
C PRO A 39 -0.66 -4.68 -10.61
N ILE A 40 -1.16 -4.37 -9.42
CA ILE A 40 -2.55 -4.62 -9.04
C ILE A 40 -3.39 -3.52 -9.71
N ASN A 41 -3.76 -3.75 -10.98
CA ASN A 41 -4.34 -2.74 -11.86
C ASN A 41 -5.52 -1.98 -11.24
N ASN A 42 -6.41 -2.68 -10.53
CA ASN A 42 -7.57 -2.05 -9.92
C ASN A 42 -7.18 -1.02 -8.86
N VAL A 43 -6.13 -1.30 -8.07
CA VAL A 43 -5.61 -0.38 -7.06
C VAL A 43 -4.91 0.80 -7.72
N VAL A 44 -4.05 0.53 -8.72
CA VAL A 44 -3.35 1.60 -9.47
C VAL A 44 -4.35 2.57 -10.11
N GLU A 45 -5.37 2.05 -10.79
CA GLU A 45 -6.40 2.88 -11.43
C GLU A 45 -7.32 3.58 -10.40
N ALA A 46 -7.57 2.97 -9.24
CA ALA A 46 -8.26 3.63 -8.14
C ALA A 46 -7.45 4.83 -7.62
N ILE A 47 -6.14 4.67 -7.40
CA ILE A 47 -5.28 5.78 -6.98
C ILE A 47 -5.24 6.90 -8.02
N LYS A 48 -5.11 6.58 -9.32
CA LYS A 48 -5.21 7.59 -10.39
C LYS A 48 -6.56 8.31 -10.38
N THR A 49 -7.64 7.59 -10.11
CA THR A 49 -8.99 8.15 -9.97
C THR A 49 -9.08 9.11 -8.78
N ILE A 50 -8.47 8.77 -7.64
CA ILE A 50 -8.38 9.66 -6.47
C ILE A 50 -7.64 10.94 -6.82
N ILE A 51 -6.43 10.83 -7.40
CA ILE A 51 -5.59 11.98 -7.79
C ILE A 51 -6.35 12.91 -8.73
N ARG A 52 -7.03 12.35 -9.73
CA ARG A 52 -7.77 13.14 -10.74
C ARG A 52 -8.99 13.87 -10.17
N ASN A 53 -9.75 13.20 -9.30
CA ASN A 53 -11.07 13.66 -8.90
C ASN A 53 -11.11 14.34 -7.53
N ASN A 54 -10.04 14.25 -6.73
CA ASN A 54 -9.97 14.80 -5.38
C ASN A 54 -8.67 15.60 -5.19
N PRO A 55 -8.50 16.75 -5.87
CA PRO A 55 -7.26 17.54 -5.83
C PRO A 55 -6.91 18.09 -4.43
N GLU A 56 -7.84 18.05 -3.48
CA GLU A 56 -7.66 18.35 -2.07
C GLU A 56 -6.98 17.22 -1.27
N ILE A 57 -6.88 16.02 -1.85
CA ILE A 57 -6.13 14.89 -1.30
C ILE A 57 -4.74 14.89 -1.93
N GLU A 58 -3.72 14.87 -1.08
CA GLU A 58 -2.32 14.72 -1.46
C GLU A 58 -1.94 13.24 -1.36
N VAL A 59 -1.74 12.60 -2.52
CA VAL A 59 -1.36 11.19 -2.58
C VAL A 59 0.16 11.05 -2.58
N ASN A 60 0.67 10.24 -1.66
CA ASN A 60 2.08 9.98 -1.43
C ASN A 60 2.35 8.48 -1.50
N ILE A 61 3.56 8.09 -1.90
CA ILE A 61 4.06 6.71 -1.76
C ILE A 61 4.82 6.58 -0.44
N LEU A 62 4.61 5.48 0.26
CA LEU A 62 5.34 5.12 1.47
C LEU A 62 5.70 3.63 1.47
N SER A 63 6.86 3.31 0.90
CA SER A 63 7.30 1.92 0.68
C SER A 63 8.58 1.60 1.43
N ALA A 64 8.63 0.40 2.01
CA ALA A 64 9.86 -0.09 2.62
C ALA A 64 10.88 -0.52 1.54
N TYR A 65 12.18 -0.47 1.87
CA TYR A 65 13.24 -1.04 1.06
C TYR A 65 14.22 -1.84 1.93
N LEU A 66 14.82 -2.89 1.35
CA LEU A 66 15.81 -3.70 2.05
C LEU A 66 17.15 -2.95 2.12
N ALA A 67 17.62 -2.67 3.34
CA ALA A 67 18.91 -2.03 3.54
C ALA A 67 20.03 -2.90 2.94
N GLY A 68 20.93 -2.28 2.18
CA GLY A 68 22.01 -3.00 1.48
C GLY A 68 21.63 -3.56 0.10
N ASN A 69 20.37 -3.49 -0.32
CA ASN A 69 19.99 -3.74 -1.70
C ASN A 69 20.30 -2.49 -2.56
N PRO A 70 21.24 -2.56 -3.51
CA PRO A 70 21.63 -1.40 -4.32
C PRO A 70 20.63 -1.04 -5.43
N TYR A 71 19.61 -1.87 -5.68
CA TYR A 71 18.67 -1.72 -6.79
C TYR A 71 17.26 -1.29 -6.32
N ALA A 72 16.86 -1.65 -5.10
CA ALA A 72 15.47 -1.55 -4.65
C ALA A 72 14.83 -0.15 -4.84
N ILE A 73 15.50 0.92 -4.38
CA ILE A 73 14.94 2.28 -4.47
C ILE A 73 14.84 2.75 -5.93
N GLU A 74 15.87 2.52 -6.73
CA GLU A 74 15.89 2.91 -8.14
C GLU A 74 14.79 2.18 -8.91
N GLU A 75 14.67 0.86 -8.71
CA GLU A 75 13.66 0.05 -9.38
C GLU A 75 12.23 0.39 -8.97
N LYS A 76 12.00 0.68 -7.67
CA LYS A 76 10.70 1.16 -7.20
C LYS A 76 10.34 2.50 -7.83
N ASN A 77 11.30 3.41 -7.98
CA ASN A 77 11.06 4.67 -8.69
C ASN A 77 10.72 4.45 -10.17
N GLN A 78 11.48 3.60 -10.86
CA GLN A 78 11.22 3.26 -12.26
C GLN A 78 9.85 2.59 -12.44
N TRP A 79 9.45 1.74 -11.50
CA TRP A 79 8.12 1.13 -11.47
C TRP A 79 7.02 2.20 -11.33
N LEU A 80 7.19 3.16 -10.42
CA LEU A 80 6.26 4.28 -10.23
C LEU A 80 6.20 5.19 -11.46
N ASP A 81 7.34 5.47 -12.10
CA ASP A 81 7.40 6.25 -13.34
C ASP A 81 6.64 5.56 -14.48
N GLN A 82 6.63 4.22 -14.50
CA GLN A 82 5.91 3.43 -15.50
C GLN A 82 4.40 3.35 -15.24
N TYR A 83 3.98 3.13 -13.99
CA TYR A 83 2.59 2.77 -13.68
C TYR A 83 1.78 3.88 -13.01
N LEU A 84 2.44 4.81 -12.30
CA LEU A 84 1.81 5.89 -11.54
C LEU A 84 2.62 7.21 -11.62
N PRO A 85 2.91 7.72 -12.84
CA PRO A 85 3.76 8.91 -13.04
C PRO A 85 3.15 10.21 -12.49
N GLU A 86 1.88 10.21 -12.10
CA GLU A 86 1.21 11.35 -11.47
C GLU A 86 1.78 11.70 -10.09
N ILE A 87 2.49 10.78 -9.44
CA ILE A 87 3.17 11.02 -8.15
C ILE A 87 4.65 11.30 -8.42
N ASP A 88 5.06 12.55 -8.20
CA ASP A 88 6.46 12.97 -8.38
C ASP A 88 7.40 12.41 -7.30
N ALA A 89 8.71 12.60 -7.50
CA ALA A 89 9.73 12.12 -6.57
C ALA A 89 9.67 12.74 -5.17
N ALA A 90 9.12 13.96 -5.02
CA ALA A 90 9.01 14.62 -3.72
C ALA A 90 7.91 14.01 -2.84
N HIS A 91 6.94 13.32 -3.46
CA HIS A 91 5.86 12.60 -2.78
C HIS A 91 6.14 11.09 -2.67
N ARG A 92 7.39 10.66 -2.87
CA ARG A 92 7.82 9.26 -2.70
C ARG A 92 8.74 9.14 -1.49
N VAL A 93 8.27 8.45 -0.47
CA VAL A 93 9.01 8.20 0.76
C VAL A 93 9.42 6.72 0.82
N PHE A 94 10.71 6.49 0.97
CA PHE A 94 11.28 5.15 1.13
C PHE A 94 11.89 5.01 2.52
N SER A 95 11.42 4.02 3.29
CA SER A 95 11.92 3.71 4.63
C SER A 95 12.71 2.39 4.63
N PRO A 96 13.80 2.26 5.39
CA PRO A 96 14.44 0.96 5.60
C PRO A 96 13.44 -0.05 6.19
N CYS A 97 13.49 -1.29 5.73
CA CYS A 97 12.72 -2.40 6.28
C CYS A 97 13.07 -2.60 7.77
N GLY A 98 12.05 -2.90 8.59
CA GLY A 98 12.17 -3.05 10.04
C GLY A 98 12.15 -1.74 10.83
N CYS A 99 12.17 -0.57 10.17
CA CYS A 99 11.94 0.72 10.82
C CYS A 99 10.46 1.11 10.77
N ASP A 100 10.02 1.95 11.72
CA ASP A 100 8.69 2.52 11.68
C ASP A 100 8.59 3.52 10.52
N LYS A 101 7.63 3.30 9.60
CA LYS A 101 7.41 4.13 8.42
C LYS A 101 7.19 5.61 8.79
N LYS A 102 6.64 5.89 9.97
CA LYS A 102 6.33 7.26 10.44
C LYS A 102 7.57 8.14 10.59
N ASP A 103 8.72 7.54 10.90
CA ASP A 103 9.97 8.26 11.17
C ASP A 103 10.56 8.93 9.92
N PHE A 104 10.09 8.53 8.73
CA PHE A 104 10.60 8.99 7.44
C PHE A 104 9.70 10.02 6.78
N ILE A 105 8.57 10.38 7.39
CA ILE A 105 7.61 11.34 6.82
C ILE A 105 8.01 12.76 7.19
N PRO A 106 8.28 13.64 6.20
CA PRO A 106 8.57 15.04 6.48
C PRO A 106 7.44 15.72 7.26
N GLY A 107 7.77 16.32 8.40
CA GLY A 107 6.80 16.97 9.29
C GLY A 107 5.94 16.00 10.11
N GLY A 108 6.23 14.70 10.08
CA GLY A 108 5.56 13.66 10.85
C GLY A 108 4.13 13.34 10.37
N VAL A 109 3.55 12.32 10.99
CA VAL A 109 2.16 11.91 10.79
C VAL A 109 1.19 12.86 11.50
N ARG A 110 0.07 13.14 10.84
CA ARG A 110 -1.06 13.95 11.33
C ARG A 110 -2.28 13.07 11.58
N GLU A 111 -3.15 13.49 12.47
CA GLU A 111 -4.40 12.78 12.81
C GLU A 111 -5.30 12.50 11.61
N ASN A 112 -5.30 13.37 10.60
CA ASN A 112 -6.12 13.22 9.40
C ASN A 112 -5.41 12.48 8.25
N ASP A 113 -4.18 12.00 8.43
CA ASP A 113 -3.52 11.18 7.42
C ASP A 113 -4.12 9.78 7.35
N CYS A 114 -4.07 9.17 6.18
CA CYS A 114 -4.46 7.78 5.97
C CYS A 114 -3.33 6.97 5.35
N LEU A 115 -3.20 5.71 5.75
CA LEU A 115 -2.29 4.73 5.16
C LEU A 115 -3.09 3.61 4.51
N LEU A 116 -2.93 3.42 3.20
CA LEU A 116 -3.37 2.22 2.48
C LEU A 116 -2.19 1.25 2.41
N ASP A 117 -2.30 0.12 3.11
CA ASP A 117 -1.22 -0.86 3.25
C ASP A 117 -1.82 -2.25 3.44
N ASP A 118 -1.15 -3.29 2.94
CA ASP A 118 -1.62 -4.66 3.04
C ASP A 118 -1.13 -5.32 4.35
N TYR A 119 -0.08 -4.80 4.98
CA TYR A 119 0.56 -5.40 6.14
C TYR A 119 0.00 -4.89 7.48
N THR A 120 -0.55 -5.82 8.28
CA THR A 120 -1.24 -5.48 9.54
C THR A 120 -0.32 -4.81 10.56
N HIS A 121 0.98 -5.15 10.59
CA HIS A 121 1.93 -4.54 11.51
C HIS A 121 2.09 -3.04 11.25
N ASN A 122 2.29 -2.65 9.98
CA ASN A 122 2.39 -1.24 9.57
C ASN A 122 1.14 -0.47 9.98
N LEU A 123 -0.05 -1.03 9.75
CA LEU A 123 -1.32 -0.39 10.09
C LEU A 123 -1.51 -0.21 11.61
N LYS A 124 -1.06 -1.18 12.43
CA LYS A 124 -1.09 -1.08 13.90
C LYS A 124 -0.11 -0.03 14.43
N LEU A 125 1.07 0.12 13.80
CA LEU A 125 2.00 1.19 14.14
C LEU A 125 1.46 2.55 13.70
N TRP A 126 0.71 2.61 12.60
CA TRP A 126 0.13 3.83 12.07
C TRP A 126 -1.02 4.39 12.92
N GLN A 127 -1.87 3.51 13.43
CA GLN A 127 -3.07 3.86 14.18
C GLN A 127 -2.99 3.42 15.65
N PRO A 128 -3.18 4.33 16.63
CA PRO A 128 -3.39 5.79 16.55
C PRO A 128 -2.07 6.59 16.39
N PRO A 129 -2.10 7.87 15.93
CA PRO A 129 -3.26 8.77 15.83
C PRO A 129 -3.90 8.90 14.44
N ALA A 130 -3.26 8.36 13.40
CA ALA A 130 -3.78 8.41 12.04
C ALA A 130 -4.64 7.19 11.71
N ARG A 131 -5.22 7.13 10.51
CA ARG A 131 -6.15 6.07 10.12
C ARG A 131 -5.49 5.05 9.17
N GLY A 132 -5.58 3.77 9.50
CA GLY A 132 -5.11 2.69 8.63
C GLY A 132 -6.25 2.10 7.79
N ILE A 133 -5.99 1.82 6.52
CA ILE A 133 -6.90 1.14 5.59
C ILE A 133 -6.17 -0.11 5.10
N LYS A 134 -6.66 -1.29 5.49
CA LYS A 134 -6.06 -2.54 5.04
C LYS A 134 -6.50 -2.86 3.62
N LEU A 135 -5.55 -3.00 2.71
CA LEU A 135 -5.85 -3.62 1.41
C LEU A 135 -5.89 -5.15 1.58
N LEU A 136 -7.02 -5.76 1.24
CA LEU A 136 -7.14 -7.22 1.14
C LEU A 136 -6.71 -7.63 -0.27
N ASN A 137 -5.56 -8.28 -0.40
CA ASN A 137 -4.94 -8.69 -1.67
C ASN A 137 -5.13 -10.20 -2.00
N GLY A 138 -5.95 -10.91 -1.21
CA GLY A 138 -6.20 -12.35 -1.34
C GLY A 138 -5.21 -13.24 -0.59
N ILE A 139 -4.03 -12.71 -0.27
CA ILE A 139 -2.99 -13.46 0.46
C ILE A 139 -3.09 -13.22 1.97
N ASN A 140 -3.46 -11.99 2.34
CA ASN A 140 -3.45 -11.54 3.71
C ASN A 140 -4.79 -11.76 4.44
N HIS A 141 -4.84 -11.33 5.72
CA HIS A 141 -6.05 -11.33 6.55
C HIS A 141 -6.68 -12.72 6.82
N THR A 142 -5.89 -13.80 6.74
CA THR A 142 -6.34 -15.18 6.99
C THR A 142 -6.82 -15.40 8.43
N ARG A 143 -6.22 -14.70 9.40
CA ARG A 143 -6.55 -14.77 10.83
C ARG A 143 -7.55 -13.70 11.31
N GLY A 144 -7.98 -12.80 10.42
CA GLY A 144 -8.99 -11.78 10.76
C GLY A 144 -8.56 -10.74 11.82
N THR A 145 -7.26 -10.57 12.09
CA THR A 145 -6.75 -9.76 13.22
C THR A 145 -6.86 -8.24 13.04
N TRP A 146 -7.27 -7.78 11.87
CA TRP A 146 -7.49 -6.35 11.59
C TRP A 146 -8.97 -6.01 11.65
N GLU A 147 -9.36 -5.23 12.65
CA GLU A 147 -10.77 -4.93 12.94
C GLU A 147 -11.23 -3.56 12.41
N HIS A 148 -10.34 -2.78 11.79
CA HIS A 148 -10.66 -1.45 11.26
C HIS A 148 -10.96 -1.51 9.75
N ASP A 149 -10.82 -0.36 9.08
CA ASP A 149 -11.13 -0.20 7.67
C ASP A 149 -10.33 -1.18 6.81
N ARG A 150 -11.03 -1.85 5.90
CA ARG A 150 -10.43 -2.77 4.94
C ARG A 150 -11.22 -2.79 3.65
N VAL A 151 -10.51 -2.74 2.55
CA VAL A 151 -11.05 -2.71 1.19
C VAL A 151 -10.40 -3.79 0.35
N ARG A 152 -11.13 -4.37 -0.60
CA ARG A 152 -10.58 -5.43 -1.46
C ARG A 152 -9.94 -4.87 -2.72
N TYR A 153 -8.84 -5.49 -3.12
CA TYR A 153 -8.11 -5.13 -4.34
C TYR A 153 -8.93 -5.35 -5.62
N ASP A 154 -9.92 -6.24 -5.59
CA ASP A 154 -10.66 -6.73 -6.76
C ASP A 154 -11.96 -5.96 -7.03
N LYS A 155 -12.25 -4.91 -6.26
CA LYS A 155 -13.33 -3.96 -6.58
C LYS A 155 -13.01 -3.23 -7.88
N GLU A 156 -14.07 -2.79 -8.57
CA GLU A 156 -13.90 -1.90 -9.71
C GLU A 156 -13.15 -0.63 -9.28
N PRO A 157 -12.21 -0.09 -10.09
CA PRO A 157 -11.34 1.01 -9.67
C PRO A 157 -12.09 2.23 -9.13
N VAL A 158 -13.24 2.56 -9.73
CA VAL A 158 -14.07 3.70 -9.32
C VAL A 158 -14.74 3.46 -7.96
N GLU A 159 -15.20 2.23 -7.70
CA GLU A 159 -15.78 1.83 -6.42
C GLU A 159 -14.71 1.85 -5.34
N LEU A 160 -13.55 1.23 -5.59
CA LEU A 160 -12.42 1.21 -4.66
C LEU A 160 -11.93 2.62 -4.32
N ALA A 161 -11.84 3.51 -5.32
CA ALA A 161 -11.49 4.92 -5.10
C ALA A 161 -12.52 5.63 -4.22
N ALA A 162 -13.82 5.42 -4.48
CA ALA A 162 -14.89 6.03 -3.70
C ALA A 162 -14.86 5.56 -2.23
N ASP A 163 -14.61 4.27 -2.00
CA ASP A 163 -14.49 3.69 -0.66
C ASP A 163 -13.32 4.30 0.11
N ILE A 164 -12.13 4.34 -0.48
CA ILE A 164 -10.94 4.94 0.13
C ILE A 164 -11.23 6.41 0.51
N VAL A 165 -11.83 7.17 -0.40
CA VAL A 165 -12.18 8.58 -0.15
C VAL A 165 -13.24 8.74 0.95
N SER A 166 -14.25 7.88 0.99
CA SER A 166 -15.30 7.87 2.03
C SER A 166 -14.70 7.63 3.42
N ILE A 167 -13.77 6.67 3.51
CA ILE A 167 -13.02 6.35 4.72
C ILE A 167 -12.17 7.55 5.14
N MET A 168 -11.39 8.13 4.22
CA MET A 168 -10.55 9.30 4.48
C MET A 168 -11.37 10.48 5.02
N ARG A 169 -12.56 10.72 4.46
CA ARG A 169 -13.46 11.82 4.88
C ARG A 169 -14.24 11.51 6.16
N ASN A 170 -13.99 10.37 6.80
CA ASN A 170 -14.74 9.87 7.96
C ASN A 170 -16.26 9.79 7.71
N GLN A 171 -16.66 9.51 6.47
CA GLN A 171 -18.06 9.39 6.09
C GLN A 171 -18.59 8.00 6.44
N GLU A 172 -17.77 6.96 6.21
CA GLU A 172 -18.12 5.57 6.47
C GLU A 172 -16.95 4.80 7.10
N MET A 173 -17.29 3.66 7.71
CA MET A 173 -16.34 2.62 8.10
C MET A 173 -16.60 1.41 7.19
N ILE A 174 -15.61 1.05 6.39
CA ILE A 174 -15.76 0.00 5.37
C ILE A 174 -14.99 -1.24 5.81
N ARG A 175 -15.68 -2.39 5.78
CA ARG A 175 -15.17 -3.65 6.34
C ARG A 175 -15.45 -4.79 5.40
N ASP A 176 -14.83 -4.75 4.23
CA ASP A 176 -15.03 -5.77 3.21
C ASP A 176 -14.67 -7.18 3.71
N GLY A 177 -15.30 -8.18 3.08
CA GLY A 177 -14.94 -9.59 3.21
C GLY A 177 -13.74 -9.97 2.34
N LYS A 178 -13.49 -11.27 2.15
CA LYS A 178 -12.44 -11.74 1.25
C LYS A 178 -12.69 -11.30 -0.21
N PRO A 179 -11.63 -11.12 -1.02
CA PRO A 179 -11.76 -10.92 -2.47
C PRO A 179 -12.61 -12.03 -3.12
N ASN A 180 -13.36 -11.65 -4.15
CA ASN A 180 -14.13 -12.54 -5.01
C ASN A 180 -13.26 -13.19 -6.10
N ALA A 181 -12.23 -12.49 -6.58
CA ALA A 181 -11.25 -13.04 -7.50
C ALA A 181 -10.40 -14.14 -6.83
N PRO A 182 -9.93 -15.16 -7.57
CA PRO A 182 -8.94 -16.12 -7.04
C PRO A 182 -7.74 -15.37 -6.48
N ASN A 183 -7.04 -15.97 -5.51
CA ASN A 183 -5.91 -15.29 -4.88
C ASN A 183 -4.89 -14.90 -5.95
N LEU A 184 -4.18 -13.78 -5.76
CA LEU A 184 -3.02 -13.43 -6.59
C LEU A 184 -1.93 -14.53 -6.58
N LEU A 185 -2.04 -15.49 -5.64
CA LEU A 185 -1.19 -16.68 -5.53
C LEU A 185 -1.78 -17.95 -6.15
N ASP A 186 -2.99 -17.98 -6.70
CA ASP A 186 -3.57 -19.23 -7.20
C ASP A 186 -2.91 -19.72 -8.50
N GLU A 187 -1.96 -18.97 -9.08
CA GLU A 187 -1.02 -19.47 -10.10
C GLU A 187 0.27 -20.08 -9.52
N ALA A 188 0.54 -19.95 -8.22
CA ALA A 188 1.71 -20.49 -7.52
C ALA A 188 1.27 -21.14 -6.21
N GLY A 189 0.92 -22.43 -6.29
CA GLY A 189 0.34 -23.17 -5.18
C GLY A 189 1.15 -23.15 -3.87
N GLN A 190 0.37 -23.27 -2.79
CA GLN A 190 0.68 -23.63 -1.40
C GLN A 190 0.43 -22.55 -0.33
N GLU A 191 -0.44 -22.97 0.59
CA GLU A 191 -0.95 -22.28 1.77
C GLU A 191 0.10 -22.18 2.90
N ASP A 192 -0.16 -21.19 3.77
CA ASP A 192 0.13 -21.16 5.21
C ASP A 192 1.43 -20.56 5.80
N GLU A 193 1.18 -19.88 6.94
CA GLU A 193 2.04 -19.72 8.13
C GLU A 193 3.26 -18.78 8.17
N TRP A 194 3.13 -17.47 7.88
CA TRP A 194 4.09 -16.48 8.41
C TRP A 194 3.41 -15.16 8.82
N ASP A 195 2.97 -15.10 10.08
CA ASP A 195 2.57 -13.85 10.77
C ASP A 195 3.61 -13.46 11.83
N HIS A 196 4.80 -14.06 11.76
CA HIS A 196 5.93 -13.80 12.65
C HIS A 196 7.19 -13.69 11.79
N GLU A 197 7.92 -12.59 11.96
CA GLU A 197 9.21 -12.28 11.33
C GLU A 197 9.11 -11.66 9.94
N LEU A 198 8.70 -10.39 9.89
CA LEU A 198 9.46 -9.26 9.33
C LEU A 198 8.99 -7.94 9.98
#